data_AF-A0A285EES9-F1
#
_entry.id   AF-A0A285EES9-F1
#
_cell.length_a   1.000
_cell.length_b   1.000
_cell.length_c   1.000
_cell.angle_alpha   90.00
_cell.angle_beta   90.00
_cell.angle_gamma   90.00
#
_symmetry.space_group_name_H-M   'P 1'
#
loop_
_entity.id
_entity.type
_entity.pdbx_description
1 polymer ?
#
loop_
_entity_poly.entity_id
_entity_poly.type
_entity_poly.pdbx_seq_one_letter_code
_entity_poly.pdbx_strand_id
1 'polypeptide(L)'
;MSFGLSASIRIHADAQFRSHAEDLLHDVADDGARGGGPVSLDWQCAELAVHTWDLATAIGRTTGDLDAEVAQRGSASMRAGLTDGHRGPAFGPEQRTPEGADACQRTAAFAGRSV
;
A
#
# COMPACT_ATOMS: atom_id res chain seq x y z
N MET A 1 11.62 8.38 36.99
CA MET A 1 10.86 9.28 36.11
C MET A 1 11.32 9.04 34.67
N SER A 2 10.64 8.19 33.91
CA SER A 2 10.91 7.96 32.48
C SER A 2 9.62 7.52 31.78
N PHE A 3 8.63 8.43 31.77
CA PHE A 3 7.36 8.26 31.05
C PHE A 3 7.14 9.34 29.97
N GLY A 4 8.02 10.36 29.90
CA GLY A 4 7.84 11.52 29.00
C GLY A 4 8.32 11.30 27.56
N LEU A 5 9.46 10.61 27.36
CA LEU A 5 10.07 10.49 26.02
C LEU A 5 9.24 9.62 25.06
N SER A 6 8.61 8.55 25.58
CA SER A 6 7.81 7.61 24.78
C SER A 6 6.43 8.17 24.38
N ALA A 7 5.85 9.05 25.20
CA ALA A 7 4.59 9.74 24.87
C ALA A 7 4.81 10.82 23.80
N SER A 8 5.88 11.63 23.94
CA SER A 8 6.20 12.66 22.94
C SER A 8 6.51 12.06 21.57
N ILE A 9 7.28 10.96 21.47
CA ILE A 9 7.56 10.31 20.18
C ILE A 9 6.27 9.81 19.50
N ARG A 10 5.36 9.18 20.26
CA ARG A 10 4.08 8.70 19.74
C ARG A 10 3.19 9.83 19.23
N ILE A 11 3.08 10.93 19.97
CA ILE A 11 2.27 12.09 19.55
C ILE A 11 2.80 12.71 18.25
N HIS A 12 4.12 12.75 18.05
CA HIS A 12 4.70 13.30 16.82
C HIS A 12 4.47 12.37 15.61
N ALA A 13 4.58 11.05 15.80
CA ALA A 13 4.29 10.08 14.74
C ALA A 13 2.81 10.13 14.31
N ASP A 14 1.88 10.22 15.26
CA ASP A 14 0.44 10.31 14.98
C ASP A 14 0.08 11.61 14.22
N ALA A 15 0.72 12.72 14.58
CA ALA A 15 0.52 14.00 13.91
C ALA A 15 1.07 13.99 12.48
N GLN A 16 2.27 13.41 12.28
CA GLN A 16 2.88 13.27 10.95
C GLN A 16 2.05 12.36 10.04
N PHE A 17 1.60 11.22 10.55
CA PHE A 17 0.75 10.31 9.78
C PHE A 17 -0.53 11.01 9.31
N ARG A 18 -1.18 11.76 10.20
CA ARG A 18 -2.39 12.51 9.86
C ARG A 18 -2.11 13.60 8.82
N SER A 19 -1.06 14.38 9.01
CA SER A 19 -0.67 15.43 8.05
C SER A 19 -0.42 14.84 6.65
N HIS A 20 0.32 13.73 6.56
CA HIS A 20 0.60 13.11 5.27
C HIS A 20 -0.63 12.45 4.63
N ALA A 21 -1.56 11.93 5.45
CA ALA A 21 -2.83 11.43 4.94
C ALA A 21 -3.70 12.60 4.39
N GLU A 22 -3.70 13.75 5.06
CA GLU A 22 -4.38 14.96 4.58
C GLU A 22 -3.75 15.46 3.28
N ASP A 23 -2.42 15.49 3.17
CA ASP A 23 -1.71 15.84 1.94
C ASP A 23 -2.09 14.88 0.80
N LEU A 24 -2.09 13.57 1.04
CA LEU A 24 -2.49 12.57 0.05
C LEU A 24 -3.94 12.79 -0.41
N LEU A 25 -4.87 13.02 0.53
CA LEU A 25 -6.28 13.25 0.19
C LEU A 25 -6.48 14.55 -0.60
N HIS A 26 -5.72 15.60 -0.27
CA HIS A 26 -5.70 16.84 -1.03
C HIS A 26 -5.20 16.57 -2.46
N ASP A 27 -4.10 15.84 -2.62
CA ASP A 27 -3.53 15.51 -3.92
C ASP A 27 -4.45 14.60 -4.72
N VAL A 28 -5.16 13.64 -4.12
CA VAL A 28 -6.18 12.83 -4.82
C VAL A 28 -7.30 13.68 -5.38
N ALA A 29 -7.76 14.69 -4.62
CA ALA A 29 -8.78 15.62 -5.09
C ALA A 29 -8.28 16.48 -6.26
N ASP A 30 -6.99 16.81 -6.27
CA ASP A 30 -6.32 17.62 -7.31
C ASP A 30 -5.86 16.80 -8.53
N ASP A 31 -5.50 15.52 -8.38
CA ASP A 31 -4.97 14.65 -9.45
C ASP A 31 -6.04 14.40 -10.52
N GLY A 32 -7.31 14.36 -10.13
CA GLY A 32 -8.46 14.38 -11.04
C GLY A 32 -8.51 15.61 -11.97
N ALA A 33 -7.78 16.68 -11.65
CA ALA A 33 -7.73 17.92 -12.42
C ALA A 33 -6.41 18.17 -13.18
N ARG A 34 -5.30 17.51 -12.83
CA ARG A 34 -3.96 17.88 -13.34
C ARG A 34 -3.07 16.75 -13.85
N GLY A 35 -3.38 15.48 -13.56
CA GLY A 35 -2.61 14.32 -14.03
C GLY A 35 -1.09 14.53 -14.00
N GLY A 36 -0.46 14.43 -12.83
CA GLY A 36 0.97 14.76 -12.77
C GLY A 36 1.66 14.81 -11.42
N GLY A 37 1.15 14.13 -10.39
CA GLY A 37 1.96 13.87 -9.19
C GLY A 37 3.19 12.99 -9.51
N PRO A 38 4.27 13.03 -8.68
CA PRO A 38 5.46 12.20 -8.90
C PRO A 38 5.16 10.68 -8.86
N VAL A 39 4.02 10.30 -8.26
CA VAL A 39 3.51 8.94 -8.18
C VAL A 39 2.01 9.00 -8.41
N SER A 40 1.47 8.18 -9.32
CA SER A 40 0.05 8.23 -9.69
C SER A 40 -0.86 7.71 -8.58
N LEU A 41 -2.12 8.16 -8.57
CA LEU A 41 -3.15 7.62 -7.66
C LEU A 41 -3.22 6.08 -7.70
N ASP A 42 -3.17 5.49 -8.90
CA ASP A 42 -3.20 4.04 -9.03
C ASP A 42 -1.96 3.37 -8.41
N TRP A 43 -0.78 3.99 -8.46
CA TRP A 43 0.38 3.46 -7.72
C TRP A 43 0.18 3.53 -6.22
N GLN A 44 -0.41 4.61 -5.69
CA GLN A 44 -0.76 4.72 -4.27
C GLN A 44 -1.76 3.63 -3.86
N CYS A 45 -2.72 3.26 -4.72
CA CYS A 45 -3.59 2.11 -4.48
C CYS A 45 -2.80 0.80 -4.38
N ALA A 46 -1.71 0.65 -5.13
CA ALA A 46 -0.84 -0.53 -5.07
C ALA A 46 -0.08 -0.61 -3.72
N GLU A 47 0.50 0.50 -3.28
CA GLU A 47 1.17 0.60 -1.98
C GLU A 47 0.22 0.27 -0.82
N LEU A 48 -1.00 0.85 -0.84
CA LEU A 48 -2.02 0.58 0.17
C LEU A 48 -2.45 -0.89 0.16
N ALA A 49 -2.65 -1.50 -1.01
CA ALA A 49 -3.07 -2.90 -1.11
C ALA A 49 -2.01 -3.86 -0.55
N VAL A 50 -0.74 -3.68 -0.93
CA VAL A 50 0.37 -4.53 -0.47
C VAL A 50 0.57 -4.37 1.05
N HIS A 51 0.62 -3.14 1.55
CA HIS A 51 0.93 -2.91 2.96
C HIS A 51 -0.26 -3.15 3.88
N THR A 52 -1.50 -3.02 3.38
CA THR A 52 -2.67 -3.50 4.12
C THR A 52 -2.67 -5.02 4.24
N TRP A 53 -2.25 -5.75 3.18
CA TRP A 53 -2.06 -7.19 3.28
C TRP A 53 -0.94 -7.56 4.28
N ASP A 54 0.20 -6.86 4.25
CA ASP A 54 1.29 -7.06 5.22
C ASP A 54 0.78 -6.89 6.66
N LEU A 55 0.04 -5.80 6.92
CA LEU A 55 -0.51 -5.49 8.24
C LEU A 55 -1.56 -6.52 8.67
N ALA A 56 -2.53 -6.83 7.81
CA ALA A 56 -3.58 -7.80 8.09
C ALA A 56 -2.99 -9.17 8.44
N THR A 57 -1.99 -9.63 7.68
CA THR A 57 -1.27 -10.87 7.94
C THR A 57 -0.56 -10.84 9.29
N ALA A 58 0.15 -9.75 9.60
CA ALA A 58 0.87 -9.61 10.87
C ALA A 58 -0.05 -9.64 12.10
N ILE A 59 -1.30 -9.20 11.96
CA ILE A 59 -2.30 -9.18 13.04
C ILE A 59 -3.32 -10.33 12.98
N GLY A 60 -3.15 -11.30 12.06
CA GLY A 60 -4.05 -12.45 11.91
C GLY A 60 -5.45 -12.10 11.41
N ARG A 61 -5.57 -11.08 10.54
CA ARG A 61 -6.81 -10.65 9.89
C ARG A 61 -6.79 -11.00 8.41
N THR A 62 -7.98 -11.20 7.85
CA THR A 62 -8.19 -11.38 6.40
C THR A 62 -8.40 -10.03 5.72
N THR A 63 -8.14 -9.96 4.42
CA THR A 63 -8.38 -8.78 3.57
C THR A 63 -9.60 -8.89 2.67
N GLY A 64 -10.36 -9.99 2.76
CA GLY A 64 -11.48 -10.29 1.85
C GLY A 64 -12.71 -9.39 2.02
N ASP A 65 -12.80 -8.62 3.11
CA ASP A 65 -13.84 -7.63 3.38
C ASP A 65 -13.47 -6.21 2.94
N LEU A 66 -12.24 -6.00 2.47
CA LEU A 66 -11.78 -4.72 1.94
C LEU A 66 -12.30 -4.49 0.51
N ASP A 67 -12.39 -3.22 0.12
CA ASP A 67 -12.77 -2.84 -1.23
C ASP A 67 -11.76 -3.37 -2.26
N ALA A 68 -12.21 -4.33 -3.07
CA ALA A 68 -11.38 -4.97 -4.08
C ALA A 68 -10.96 -4.01 -5.19
N GLU A 69 -11.70 -2.93 -5.45
CA GLU A 69 -11.40 -1.99 -6.53
C GLU A 69 -10.06 -1.29 -6.30
N VAL A 70 -9.76 -0.93 -5.05
CA VAL A 70 -8.48 -0.31 -4.67
C VAL A 70 -7.32 -1.21 -5.06
N ALA A 71 -7.36 -2.48 -4.64
CA ALA A 71 -6.31 -3.43 -4.98
C ALA A 71 -6.23 -3.75 -6.48
N GLN A 72 -7.36 -3.75 -7.20
CA GLN A 72 -7.38 -3.98 -8.65
C GLN A 72 -6.74 -2.84 -9.44
N ARG A 73 -7.07 -1.59 -9.11
CA ARG A 73 -6.43 -0.39 -9.71
C ARG A 73 -4.94 -0.38 -9.44
N GLY A 74 -4.56 -0.65 -8.19
CA GLY A 74 -3.17 -0.81 -7.79
C GLY A 74 -2.43 -1.88 -8.57
N SER A 75 -3.00 -3.08 -8.66
CA SER A 75 -2.43 -4.21 -9.40
C SER A 75 -2.22 -3.89 -10.87
N ALA A 76 -3.18 -3.22 -11.53
CA ALA A 76 -3.04 -2.82 -12.92
C ALA A 76 -1.86 -1.86 -13.14
N SER A 77 -1.73 -0.83 -12.29
CA SER A 77 -0.62 0.12 -12.36
C SER A 77 0.73 -0.54 -12.03
N MET A 78 0.77 -1.34 -10.97
CA MET A 78 1.99 -2.04 -10.55
C MET A 78 2.46 -3.02 -11.63
N ARG A 79 1.56 -3.78 -12.26
CA ARG A 79 1.90 -4.70 -13.38
C ARG A 79 2.39 -3.96 -14.62
N ALA A 80 1.92 -2.74 -14.87
CA ALA A 80 2.40 -1.92 -15.97
C ALA A 80 3.82 -1.35 -15.74
N GLY A 81 4.14 -0.97 -14.49
CA GLY A 81 5.43 -0.34 -14.15
C GLY A 81 6.53 -1.30 -13.70
N LEU A 82 6.17 -2.33 -12.93
CA LEU A 82 7.08 -3.24 -12.22
C LEU A 82 7.40 -4.49 -13.06
N THR A 83 8.12 -4.27 -14.15
CA THR A 83 8.74 -5.36 -14.94
C THR A 83 9.90 -5.99 -14.16
N ASP A 84 10.35 -7.19 -14.56
CA ASP A 84 11.48 -7.86 -13.91
C ASP A 84 12.76 -6.99 -13.85
N GLY A 85 13.02 -6.19 -14.88
CA GLY A 85 14.15 -5.25 -14.93
C GLY A 85 13.96 -3.98 -14.09
N HIS A 86 12.73 -3.69 -13.65
CA HIS A 86 12.40 -2.54 -12.80
C HIS A 86 12.20 -2.93 -11.33
N ARG A 87 12.32 -4.22 -10.97
CA ARG A 87 12.25 -4.65 -9.57
C ARG A 87 13.50 -4.23 -8.80
N GLY A 88 13.31 -3.36 -7.81
CA GLY A 88 14.31 -3.02 -6.80
C GLY A 88 14.25 -3.96 -5.59
N PRO A 89 15.14 -3.77 -4.59
CA PRO A 89 15.24 -4.66 -3.43
C PRO A 89 13.98 -4.74 -2.55
N ALA A 90 13.05 -3.79 -2.68
CA ALA A 90 11.77 -3.79 -1.97
C ALA A 90 10.74 -4.79 -2.55
N PHE A 91 10.95 -5.24 -3.80
CA PHE A 91 10.05 -6.14 -4.52
C PHE A 91 10.77 -7.46 -4.79
N GLY A 92 10.26 -8.55 -4.19
CA GLY A 92 10.72 -9.90 -4.53
C GLY A 92 10.24 -10.33 -5.92
N PRO A 93 10.67 -11.51 -6.40
CA PRO A 93 10.08 -12.11 -7.60
C PRO A 93 8.58 -12.39 -7.37
N GLU A 94 7.75 -12.27 -8.41
CA GLU A 94 6.31 -12.62 -8.34
C GLU A 94 6.14 -14.05 -7.78
N GLN A 95 5.27 -14.18 -6.79
CA GLN A 95 4.94 -15.45 -6.15
C GLN A 95 3.66 -16.04 -6.72
N ARG A 96 3.51 -17.36 -6.60
CA ARG A 96 2.26 -18.04 -6.97
C ARG A 96 1.15 -17.59 -6.03
N THR A 97 0.02 -17.16 -6.60
CA THR A 97 -1.19 -16.88 -5.83
C THR A 97 -1.96 -18.18 -5.52
N PRO A 98 -2.39 -18.41 -4.27
CA PRO A 98 -3.32 -19.47 -3.92
C PRO A 98 -4.65 -19.38 -4.69
N GLU A 99 -5.29 -20.53 -4.89
CA GLU A 99 -6.66 -20.56 -5.40
C GLU A 99 -7.60 -19.85 -4.41
N GLY A 100 -8.50 -19.01 -4.94
CA GLY A 100 -9.46 -18.25 -4.11
C GLY A 100 -8.89 -17.04 -3.38
N ALA A 101 -7.63 -16.66 -3.61
CA ALA A 101 -7.05 -15.46 -3.01
C ALA A 101 -7.86 -14.20 -3.34
N ASP A 102 -7.93 -13.26 -2.42
CA ASP A 102 -8.56 -11.96 -2.65
C ASP A 102 -7.66 -11.01 -3.48
N ALA A 103 -8.16 -9.79 -3.72
CA ALA A 103 -7.44 -8.81 -4.55
C ALA A 103 -6.15 -8.29 -3.90
N CYS A 104 -6.13 -8.12 -2.58
CA CYS A 104 -4.95 -7.69 -1.84
C CYS A 104 -3.89 -8.80 -1.87
N GLN A 105 -4.27 -10.05 -1.60
CA GLN A 105 -3.39 -11.22 -1.66
C GLN A 105 -2.75 -11.39 -3.05
N ARG A 106 -3.53 -11.26 -4.14
CA ARG A 106 -2.99 -11.29 -5.51
C ARG A 106 -1.97 -10.19 -5.78
N THR A 107 -2.22 -8.99 -5.26
CA THR A 107 -1.32 -7.84 -5.43
C THR A 107 -0.03 -8.03 -4.62
N ALA A 108 -0.14 -8.50 -3.38
CA ALA A 108 1.00 -8.83 -2.53
C ALA A 108 1.86 -9.95 -3.13
N ALA A 109 1.24 -11.00 -3.69
CA ALA A 109 1.94 -12.07 -4.40
C ALA A 109 2.75 -11.51 -5.58
N PHE A 110 2.16 -10.61 -6.37
CA PHE A 110 2.85 -9.93 -7.46
C PHE A 110 4.04 -9.08 -6.99
N ALA A 111 3.90 -8.40 -5.85
CA ALA A 111 4.96 -7.64 -5.19
C ALA A 111 6.04 -8.53 -4.52
N GLY A 112 5.87 -9.86 -4.59
CA GLY A 112 6.84 -10.84 -4.15
C GLY A 112 6.66 -11.34 -2.71
N ARG A 113 5.49 -11.12 -2.11
CA ARG A 113 5.17 -11.66 -0.78
C ARG A 113 4.73 -13.12 -0.88
N SER A 114 5.10 -13.91 0.12
CA SER A 114 4.57 -15.26 0.30
C SER A 114 3.19 -15.17 0.93
N VAL A 115 2.15 -15.31 0.10
CA VAL A 115 0.74 -15.24 0.49
C VAL A 115 0.09 -16.59 0.72
#